data_AF-A0A354PGW9-F1
#
_entry.id   AF-A0A354PGW9-F1
#
_cell.length_a   1.000
_cell.length_b   1.000
_cell.length_c   1.000
_cell.angle_alpha   90.00
_cell.angle_beta   90.00
_cell.angle_gamma   90.00
#
_symmetry.space_group_name_H-M   'P 1'
#
loop_
_entity.id
_entity.type
_entity.pdbx_description
1 polymer ?
#
loop_
_entity_poly.entity_id
_entity_poly.type
_entity_poly.pdbx_seq_one_letter_code
_entity_poly.pdbx_strand_id
1 'polypeptide(L)' 'MLSISPTYLLYYVPLLVAISLVYGATRHEDMRLVLRHAVYTAYWITAFMGVIFLIIWLMGLFV' A
#
# COMPACT_ATOMS: atom_id res chain seq x y z
N MET A 1 -15.33 -12.91 12.69
CA MET A 1 -14.13 -12.74 13.55
C MET A 1 -12.92 -12.61 12.63
N LEU A 2 -12.06 -11.59 12.80
CA LEU A 2 -10.80 -11.54 12.05
C LEU A 2 -9.97 -12.76 12.47
N SER A 3 -9.74 -13.69 11.53
CA SER A 3 -9.01 -14.94 11.76
C SER A 3 -7.50 -14.74 11.93
N ILE A 4 -7.02 -13.51 11.76
CA ILE A 4 -5.60 -13.13 11.85
C ILE A 4 -5.38 -12.11 12.97
N SER A 5 -4.23 -12.19 13.63
CA SER A 5 -3.82 -11.16 14.59
C SER A 5 -3.62 -9.81 13.86
N PRO A 6 -4.09 -8.68 14.40
CA PRO A 6 -3.86 -7.35 13.82
C PRO A 6 -2.37 -7.03 13.58
N THR A 7 -1.45 -7.66 14.32
CA THR A 7 -0.01 -7.52 14.12
C THR A 7 0.43 -7.88 12.70
N TYR A 8 -0.25 -8.81 12.01
CA TYR A 8 0.08 -9.16 10.63
C TYR A 8 -0.12 -8.00 9.65
N LEU A 9 -1.01 -7.05 9.98
CA LEU A 9 -1.22 -5.86 9.15
C LEU A 9 0.03 -4.96 9.13
N LEU A 10 0.91 -5.05 10.13
CA LEU A 10 2.14 -4.26 10.18
C LEU A 10 3.12 -4.65 9.08
N TYR A 11 3.05 -5.88 8.55
CA TYR A 11 3.89 -6.30 7.42
C TYR A 11 3.62 -5.50 6.14
N TYR A 12 2.46 -4.84 6.06
CA TYR A 12 2.15 -3.90 4.99
C TYR A 12 3.18 -2.77 4.86
N VAL A 13 3.63 -2.20 5.98
CA VAL A 13 4.50 -1.02 6.00
C VAL A 13 5.87 -1.27 5.34
N PRO A 14 6.67 -2.28 5.76
CA PRO A 14 7.97 -2.51 5.14
C PRO A 14 7.85 -2.91 3.67
N LEU A 15 6.81 -3.67 3.29
CA LEU A 15 6.54 -4.02 1.90
C LEU A 15 6.24 -2.78 1.05
N LEU A 16 5.33 -1.91 1.53
CA LEU A 16 4.95 -0.69 0.82
C LEU A 16 6.14 0.24 0.62
N VAL A 17 6.97 0.40 1.65
CA VAL A 17 8.18 1.23 1.59
C VAL A 17 9.17 0.66 0.56
N ALA A 18 9.46 -0.65 0.63
CA ALA A 18 10.40 -1.29 -0.28
C ALA A 18 9.97 -1.16 -1.75
N ILE A 19 8.73 -1.55 -2.09
CA ILE A 19 8.26 -1.51 -3.48
C ILE A 19 8.18 -0.08 -4.03
N SER A 20 7.77 0.88 -3.22
CA SER A 20 7.60 2.27 -3.65
C SER A 20 8.94 2.94 -3.91
N LEU A 21 9.93 2.69 -3.04
CA LEU A 21 11.29 3.21 -3.23
C LEU A 21 11.97 2.60 -4.45
N VAL A 22 11.87 1.27 -4.64
CA VAL A 22 12.43 0.58 -5.83
C VAL A 22 11.78 1.11 -7.11
N TYR A 23 10.46 1.32 -7.10
CA TYR A 23 9.76 1.89 -8.24
C TYR A 23 10.24 3.31 -8.57
N GLY A 24 10.40 4.18 -7.57
CA GLY A 24 10.92 5.54 -7.77
C GLY A 24 12.37 5.54 -8.28
N ALA A 25 13.23 4.71 -7.69
CA ALA A 25 14.66 4.65 -7.95
C ALA A 25 15.01 4.05 -9.32
N THR A 26 14.14 3.21 -9.90
CA THR A 26 14.38 2.63 -11.24
C THR A 26 14.10 3.60 -12.38
N ARG A 27 13.34 4.67 -12.14
CA ARG A 27 12.99 5.67 -13.17
C ARG A 27 13.80 6.96 -13.08
N HIS A 28 14.34 7.27 -11.91
CA HIS A 28 14.91 8.57 -11.62
C HIS A 28 16.20 8.43 -10.84
N GLU A 29 17.20 9.20 -11.22
CA GLU A 29 18.48 9.31 -10.49
C GLU A 29 18.49 10.48 -9.51
N ASP A 30 17.63 11.48 -9.73
CA ASP A 30 17.43 12.60 -8.81
C ASP A 30 16.65 12.14 -7.57
N MET A 31 17.26 12.26 -6.40
CA MET A 31 16.68 11.81 -5.12
C MET A 31 15.34 12.45 -4.80
N ARG A 32 15.14 13.73 -5.14
CA ARG A 32 13.85 14.41 -4.87
C ARG A 32 12.75 13.81 -5.75
N LEU A 33 13.08 13.51 -7.00
CA LEU A 33 12.16 12.89 -7.94
C LEU A 33 11.84 11.45 -7.54
N VAL A 34 12.84 10.66 -7.11
CA VAL A 34 12.67 9.32 -6.54
C VAL A 34 11.66 9.33 -5.40
N LEU A 35 11.86 10.19 -4.39
CA LEU A 35 10.98 10.27 -3.23
C LEU A 35 9.56 10.71 -3.60
N ARG A 36 9.42 11.68 -4.52
CA ARG A 36 8.11 12.14 -4.99
C ARG A 36 7.33 11.00 -5.66
N HIS A 37 7.97 10.25 -6.55
CA HIS A 37 7.33 9.13 -7.22
C HIS A 37 7.09 7.95 -6.29
N ALA A 38 7.98 7.70 -5.32
CA ALA A 38 7.77 6.69 -4.29
C ALA A 38 6.51 7.01 -3.45
N VAL A 39 6.36 8.24 -2.97
CA VAL A 39 5.16 8.64 -2.19
C VAL A 39 3.90 8.54 -3.03
N TYR A 40 3.93 8.99 -4.29
CA TYR A 40 2.79 8.86 -5.19
C TYR A 40 2.40 7.39 -5.41
N THR A 41 3.40 6.51 -5.57
CA THR A 41 3.20 5.07 -5.74
C THR A 41 2.60 4.44 -4.49
N ALA A 42 3.14 4.76 -3.31
CA ALA A 42 2.62 4.30 -2.04
C ALA A 42 1.14 4.71 -1.87
N TYR A 43 0.82 5.99 -2.13
CA TYR A 43 -0.55 6.50 -2.06
C TYR A 43 -1.53 5.70 -2.92
N TRP A 44 -1.21 5.45 -4.19
CA TRP A 44 -2.10 4.72 -5.08
C TRP A 44 -2.25 3.24 -4.73
N ILE A 45 -1.17 2.60 -4.26
CA ILE A 45 -1.24 1.21 -3.78
C ILE A 45 -2.14 1.13 -2.54
N THR A 46 -1.95 2.02 -1.55
CA THR A 46 -2.81 2.07 -0.35
C THR A 46 -4.25 2.36 -0.71
N ALA A 47 -4.50 3.34 -1.59
CA ALA A 47 -5.85 3.72 -2.01
C ALA A 47 -6.56 2.55 -2.69
N PHE A 48 -5.89 1.88 -3.64
CA PHE A 48 -6.46 0.73 -4.34
C PHE A 48 -6.77 -0.43 -3.39
N MET A 49 -5.83 -0.81 -2.52
CA MET A 49 -6.06 -1.86 -1.52
C MET A 49 -7.18 -1.48 -0.54
N GLY A 50 -7.25 -0.21 -0.13
CA GLY A 50 -8.30 0.31 0.74
C GLY A 50 -9.68 0.25 0.10
N VAL A 51 -9.80 0.57 -1.19
CA VAL A 51 -11.06 0.41 -1.95
C VAL A 51 -11.49 -1.04 -2.01
N ILE A 52 -10.58 -1.98 -2.32
CA ILE A 52 -10.89 -3.41 -2.30
C ILE A 52 -11.36 -3.86 -0.91
N PHE A 53 -10.64 -3.46 0.13
CA PHE A 53 -11.01 -3.76 1.52
C PHE A 53 -12.41 -3.25 1.85
N LEU A 54 -12.73 -2.00 1.49
CA LEU A 54 -14.05 -1.41 1.72
C LEU A 54 -15.15 -2.20 0.99
N ILE A 55 -14.93 -2.57 -0.27
CA ILE A 55 -15.91 -3.36 -1.04
C ILE A 55 -16.16 -4.70 -0.36
N ILE A 56 -15.11 -5.43 -0.01
CA ILE A 56 -15.24 -6.74 0.66
C ILE A 56 -15.93 -6.59 2.02
N TRP A 57 -15.57 -5.57 2.79
CA TRP A 57 -16.18 -5.30 4.09
C TRP A 57 -17.67 -5.00 3.95
N LEU A 58 -18.05 -4.15 3.00
CA LEU A 58 -19.45 -3.85 2.72
C LEU A 58 -20.22 -5.09 2.27
N MET A 59 -19.66 -5.90 1.36
CA MET A 59 -20.29 -7.16 0.94
C MET A 59 -20.53 -8.10 2.12
N GLY A 60 -19.59 -8.17 3.05
CA GLY A 60 -19.72 -8.95 4.29
C GLY A 60 -20.75 -8.41 5.29
N LEU A 61 -21.31 -7.22 5.09
CA LEU A 61 -22.44 -6.73 5.91
C LEU A 61 -23.79 -7.24 5.40
N PHE A 62 -23.88 -7.65 4.13
CA PHE A 62 -25.11 -8.12 3.49
C PHE A 62 -25.20 -9.65 3.40
N VAL A 63 -24.15 -10.36 3.81
CA VAL A 63 -24.06 -11.82 3.93
C VAL A 63 -24.08 -12.18 5.41
#